data_AF-A0A9D3MBT5-F1
#
_entry.id   AF-A0A9D3MBT5-F1
#
_cell.length_a   1.000
_cell.length_b   1.000
_cell.length_c   1.000
_cell.angle_alpha   90.00
_cell.angle_beta   90.00
_cell.angle_gamma   90.00
#
_symmetry.space_group_name_H-M   'P 1'
#
loop_
_entity.id
_entity.type
_entity.pdbx_description
1 polymer ?
#
loop_
_entity_poly.entity_id
_entity_poly.type
_entity_poly.pdbx_seq_one_letter_code
_entity_poly.pdbx_strand_id
1 'polypeptide(L)'
;MICTTGRRGSTEQQKRSSRGRVPPAEPEELDPPHCHCCIALDVRLKRLACGHLFCDACTDRIVNQAFQDIEGLSDYPCPMCKSIRRLSSTSATTTAAHPVLDRARTLSGTPLQREVIREEEEEEEKEEEEETEKEEEEEEEKEVEQEVGKEEEEEMKKEEEKEVEEEVGKEEEEEMEKEEEEEEKEVEEEVGKEEEEEVEEEVEEQMGKEEVEKEGEEEEKEEEEEMEKEEEEEEKEVEKVEEQMGKEEVEEKVGEEEEETKEEEEEEQGMPGE
;
A
#
# COMPACT_ATOMS: atom_id res chain seq x y z
N MET A 1 20.64 65.82 -5.05
CA MET A 1 19.80 65.98 -6.25
C MET A 1 18.39 65.59 -5.85
N ILE A 2 17.47 66.56 -5.86
CA ILE A 2 16.07 66.39 -5.44
C ILE A 2 15.26 66.29 -6.73
N CYS A 3 14.56 65.17 -6.95
CA CYS A 3 13.61 65.02 -8.04
C CYS A 3 12.18 65.12 -7.50
N THR A 4 11.55 66.26 -7.76
CA THR A 4 10.10 66.48 -7.64
C THR A 4 9.42 66.29 -9.00
N THR A 5 8.09 66.13 -8.98
CA THR A 5 7.09 66.12 -10.09
C THR A 5 6.67 64.71 -10.56
N GLY A 6 5.39 64.37 -10.75
CA GLY A 6 4.16 65.14 -10.62
C GLY A 6 2.91 64.28 -10.89
N ARG A 7 1.81 64.60 -10.20
CA ARG A 7 0.44 64.10 -10.45
C ARG A 7 -0.05 64.53 -11.83
N ARG A 8 -0.77 63.64 -12.53
CA ARG A 8 -1.86 64.02 -13.45
C ARG A 8 -3.07 63.15 -13.16
N GLY A 9 -4.15 63.80 -12.73
CA GLY A 9 -5.47 63.21 -12.68
C GLY A 9 -6.11 63.22 -14.06
N SER A 10 -6.83 62.17 -14.40
CA SER A 10 -7.81 62.14 -15.48
C SER A 10 -9.21 62.20 -14.88
N THR A 11 -9.84 63.35 -15.06
CA THR A 11 -11.28 63.50 -14.90
C THR A 11 -11.98 63.11 -16.20
N GLU A 12 -13.23 62.67 -16.06
CA GLU A 12 -14.32 62.99 -16.99
C GLU A 12 -14.49 62.13 -18.25
N GLN A 13 -15.39 61.15 -18.17
CA GLN A 13 -16.55 61.11 -19.07
C GLN A 13 -17.65 60.19 -18.52
N GLN A 14 -18.53 60.80 -17.74
CA GLN A 14 -19.75 60.19 -17.21
C GLN A 14 -20.83 60.19 -18.30
N LYS A 15 -20.73 59.29 -19.27
CA LYS A 15 -21.82 59.02 -20.23
C LYS A 15 -22.96 58.32 -19.49
N ARG A 16 -23.98 59.10 -19.14
CA ARG A 16 -25.30 58.60 -18.71
C ARG A 16 -25.95 57.88 -19.88
N SER A 17 -25.59 56.61 -20.05
CA SER A 17 -26.29 55.67 -20.93
C SER A 17 -27.69 55.45 -20.36
N SER A 18 -28.69 55.81 -21.15
CA SER A 18 -30.11 55.56 -20.89
C SER A 18 -30.31 54.10 -20.50
N ARG A 19 -30.81 53.90 -19.27
CA ARG A 19 -31.24 52.61 -18.72
C ARG A 19 -32.36 52.05 -19.60
N GLY A 20 -31.99 51.34 -20.66
CA GLY A 20 -32.84 50.30 -21.22
C GLY A 20 -33.04 49.29 -20.09
N ARG A 21 -34.29 49.05 -19.71
CA ARG A 21 -34.63 47.86 -18.92
C ARG A 21 -34.25 46.67 -19.81
N VAL A 22 -33.07 46.12 -19.56
CA VAL A 22 -32.77 44.76 -20.00
C VAL A 22 -33.86 43.90 -19.34
N PRO A 23 -34.64 43.13 -20.10
CA PRO A 23 -35.55 42.14 -19.50
C PRO A 23 -34.72 41.30 -18.52
N PRO A 24 -35.28 40.88 -17.36
CA PRO A 24 -34.56 39.97 -16.48
C PRO A 24 -34.10 38.80 -17.36
N ALA A 25 -32.78 38.66 -17.51
CA ALA A 25 -32.22 37.54 -18.21
C ALA A 25 -32.85 36.30 -17.58
N GLU A 26 -33.46 35.45 -18.42
CA GLU A 26 -33.87 34.14 -17.97
C GLU A 26 -32.68 33.55 -17.22
N PRO A 27 -32.90 32.96 -16.02
CA PRO A 27 -31.81 32.46 -15.21
C PRO A 27 -30.98 31.55 -16.12
N GLU A 28 -29.77 32.02 -16.48
CA GLU A 28 -28.86 31.23 -17.31
C GLU A 28 -28.78 29.89 -16.61
N GLU A 29 -29.18 28.85 -17.34
CA GLU A 29 -29.22 27.49 -16.88
C GLU A 29 -27.77 27.11 -16.56
N LEU A 30 -27.38 27.35 -15.31
CA LEU A 30 -26.05 27.03 -14.82
C LEU A 30 -25.89 25.54 -14.99
N ASP A 31 -24.96 25.14 -15.86
CA ASP A 31 -24.63 23.74 -16.10
C ASP A 31 -24.50 23.04 -14.74
N PRO A 32 -25.22 21.92 -14.53
CA PRO A 32 -25.18 21.25 -13.25
C PRO A 32 -23.74 20.85 -12.91
N PRO A 33 -23.36 20.91 -11.63
CA PRO A 33 -22.01 20.54 -11.24
C PRO A 33 -21.75 19.09 -11.63
N HIS A 34 -20.60 18.84 -12.26
CA HIS A 34 -20.15 17.51 -12.68
C HIS A 34 -18.77 17.20 -12.12
N CYS A 35 -18.44 15.92 -12.04
CA CYS A 35 -17.11 15.45 -11.70
C CYS A 35 -16.10 15.90 -12.76
N HIS A 36 -14.99 16.51 -12.34
CA HIS A 36 -13.94 16.97 -13.25
C HIS A 36 -13.09 15.83 -13.84
N CYS A 37 -13.21 14.61 -13.29
CA CYS A 37 -12.50 13.43 -13.78
C CYS A 37 -13.35 12.64 -14.79
N CYS A 38 -14.58 12.26 -14.43
CA CYS A 38 -15.42 11.38 -15.27
C CYS A 38 -16.65 12.06 -15.90
N ILE A 39 -16.85 13.37 -15.66
CA ILE A 39 -17.99 14.16 -16.18
C ILE A 39 -19.36 13.67 -15.66
N ALA A 40 -19.37 12.75 -14.69
CA ALA A 40 -20.62 12.30 -14.08
C ALA A 40 -21.33 13.46 -13.35
N LEU A 41 -22.61 13.61 -13.65
CA LEU A 41 -23.53 14.52 -12.96
C LEU A 41 -24.06 13.81 -11.70
N ASP A 42 -23.17 13.60 -10.74
CA ASP A 42 -23.51 12.92 -9.49
C ASP A 42 -24.03 13.92 -8.45
N VAL A 43 -24.96 13.48 -7.61
CA VAL A 43 -25.48 14.25 -6.48
C VAL A 43 -24.50 14.33 -5.31
N ARG A 44 -23.47 13.47 -5.28
CA ARG A 44 -22.45 13.43 -4.22
C ARG A 44 -21.07 13.81 -4.73
N LEU A 45 -20.94 15.06 -5.18
CA LEU A 45 -19.63 15.62 -5.52
C LEU A 45 -18.94 16.14 -4.26
N LYS A 46 -17.73 15.63 -4.00
CA LYS A 46 -16.81 16.16 -3.00
C LYS A 46 -15.97 17.27 -3.62
N ARG A 47 -15.85 18.39 -2.90
CA ARG A 47 -14.99 19.51 -3.31
C ARG A 47 -13.65 19.38 -2.60
N LEU A 48 -12.57 19.26 -3.37
CA LEU A 48 -11.22 19.33 -2.82
C LEU A 48 -10.89 20.77 -2.37
N ALA A 49 -9.88 20.95 -1.53
CA ALA A 49 -9.45 22.27 -1.03
C ALA A 49 -9.13 23.28 -2.16
N CYS A 50 -8.66 22.80 -3.31
CA CYS A 50 -8.42 23.60 -4.50
C CYS A 50 -9.70 24.03 -5.27
N GLY A 51 -10.88 23.60 -4.83
CA GLY A 51 -12.16 23.93 -5.43
C GLY A 51 -12.64 22.97 -6.53
N HIS A 52 -11.86 21.97 -6.94
CA HIS A 52 -12.28 20.99 -7.93
C HIS A 52 -13.28 19.97 -7.35
N LEU A 53 -14.23 19.51 -8.17
CA LEU A 53 -15.32 18.61 -7.77
C LEU A 53 -15.11 17.20 -8.33
N PHE A 54 -15.19 16.18 -7.48
CA PHE A 54 -15.06 14.77 -7.84
C PHE A 54 -16.19 13.92 -7.26
N CYS A 55 -16.65 12.89 -7.98
CA CYS A 55 -17.56 11.90 -7.40
C CYS A 55 -16.79 10.95 -6.47
N ASP A 56 -17.52 10.27 -5.59
CA ASP A 56 -16.94 9.34 -4.60
C ASP A 56 -15.96 8.34 -5.25
N ALA A 57 -16.37 7.67 -6.33
CA ALA A 57 -15.52 6.71 -7.04
C ALA A 57 -14.22 7.32 -7.62
N CYS A 58 -14.26 8.59 -8.05
CA CYS A 58 -13.06 9.29 -8.52
C CYS A 58 -12.19 9.75 -7.35
N THR A 59 -12.79 10.13 -6.22
CA THR A 59 -12.05 10.44 -5.00
C THR A 59 -11.28 9.21 -4.50
N ASP A 60 -11.92 8.05 -4.43
CA ASP A 60 -11.28 6.81 -3.96
C ASP A 60 -10.09 6.43 -4.85
N ARG A 61 -10.21 6.58 -6.17
CA ARG A 61 -9.09 6.36 -7.09
C ARG A 61 -7.93 7.32 -6.86
N ILE A 62 -8.20 8.59 -6.58
CA ILE A 62 -7.15 9.60 -6.30
C ILE A 62 -6.43 9.23 -5.00
N VAL A 63 -7.17 8.81 -3.98
CA VAL A 63 -6.62 8.39 -2.68
C VAL A 63 -5.78 7.11 -2.84
N ASN A 64 -6.32 6.08 -3.49
CA ASN A 64 -5.62 4.81 -3.69
C ASN A 64 -4.35 4.96 -4.54
N GLN A 65 -4.39 5.82 -5.58
CA GLN A 65 -3.19 6.09 -6.37
C GLN A 65 -2.10 6.78 -5.54
N ALA A 66 -2.50 7.67 -4.64
CA ALA A 66 -1.55 8.37 -3.81
C ALA A 66 -0.93 7.47 -2.72
N PHE A 67 -1.65 6.45 -2.26
CA PHE A 67 -1.08 5.41 -1.39
C PHE A 67 -0.02 4.56 -2.11
N GLN A 68 -0.14 4.35 -3.42
CA GLN A 68 0.90 3.63 -4.19
C GLN A 68 2.15 4.48 -4.44
N ASP A 69 2.00 5.81 -4.48
CA ASP A 69 3.09 6.70 -4.87
C ASP A 69 3.93 7.19 -3.67
N ILE A 70 3.43 7.14 -2.43
CA ILE A 70 4.15 7.67 -1.25
C ILE A 70 3.77 6.89 0.03
N GLU A 71 4.72 6.16 0.60
CA GLU A 71 4.62 5.65 1.97
C GLU A 71 4.50 6.85 2.95
N GLY A 72 3.36 6.97 3.63
CA GLY A 72 3.22 7.81 4.82
C GLY A 72 2.68 9.25 4.66
N LEU A 73 2.02 9.64 3.57
CA LEU A 73 1.49 11.02 3.44
C LEU A 73 -0.03 11.11 3.19
N SER A 74 -0.73 11.76 4.13
CA SER A 74 -2.16 12.15 4.07
C SER A 74 -2.50 13.23 3.02
N ASP A 75 -1.53 13.61 2.19
CA ASP A 75 -1.57 14.82 1.36
C ASP A 75 -1.59 14.49 -0.14
N TYR A 76 -2.77 14.13 -0.65
CA TYR A 76 -2.94 13.73 -2.05
C TYR A 76 -3.05 14.94 -3.01
N PRO A 77 -2.27 14.99 -4.12
CA PRO A 77 -2.34 16.10 -5.07
C PRO A 77 -3.61 16.03 -5.92
N CYS A 78 -4.32 17.16 -6.05
CA CYS A 78 -5.45 17.24 -6.98
C CYS A 78 -4.98 16.96 -8.42
N PRO A 79 -5.61 16.04 -9.18
CA PRO A 79 -5.16 15.69 -10.53
C PRO A 79 -5.29 16.84 -11.53
N MET A 80 -6.15 17.83 -11.25
CA MET A 80 -6.37 18.98 -12.14
C MET A 80 -5.35 20.10 -11.97
N CYS A 81 -4.97 20.41 -10.72
CA CYS A 81 -4.11 21.57 -10.43
C CYS A 81 -2.81 21.22 -9.71
N LYS A 82 -2.57 19.94 -9.39
CA LYS A 82 -1.39 19.44 -8.67
C LYS A 82 -1.13 20.14 -7.34
N SER A 83 -2.13 20.81 -6.78
CA SER A 83 -2.01 21.40 -5.45
C SER A 83 -2.03 20.26 -4.44
N ILE A 84 -0.91 20.08 -3.75
CA ILE A 84 -0.77 19.23 -2.56
C ILE A 84 -1.52 19.93 -1.43
N ARG A 85 -2.44 19.26 -0.72
CA ARG A 85 -2.79 19.55 0.70
C ARG A 85 -3.94 18.73 1.30
N ARG A 86 -3.70 18.32 2.55
CA ARG A 86 -4.53 18.15 3.75
C ARG A 86 -6.03 18.27 3.48
N LEU A 87 -6.72 17.14 3.46
CA LEU A 87 -8.16 17.06 3.59
C LEU A 87 -8.57 17.72 4.90
N SER A 88 -8.77 19.04 4.88
CA SER A 88 -9.28 19.77 6.02
C SER A 88 -10.68 19.22 6.27
N SER A 89 -10.81 18.45 7.35
CA SER A 89 -12.02 17.92 7.97
C SER A 89 -12.93 19.06 8.45
N THR A 90 -13.24 20.00 7.57
CA THR A 90 -14.27 21.01 7.79
C THR A 90 -15.61 20.40 7.43
N SER A 91 -16.03 19.46 8.27
CA SER A 91 -17.46 19.17 8.39
C SER A 91 -18.18 20.45 8.81
N ALA A 92 -19.33 20.66 8.21
CA ALA A 92 -19.99 21.95 8.09
C ALA A 92 -20.35 22.62 9.42
N THR A 93 -20.22 23.94 9.47
CA THR A 93 -21.34 24.77 9.94
C THR A 93 -21.41 26.06 9.14
N THR A 94 -22.30 26.03 8.15
CA THR A 94 -22.90 27.22 7.56
C THR A 94 -23.56 28.07 8.65
N THR A 95 -22.96 29.19 9.02
CA THR A 95 -23.75 30.35 9.47
C THR A 95 -23.17 31.63 8.90
N ALA A 96 -24.08 32.45 8.39
CA ALA A 96 -23.84 33.51 7.43
C ALA A 96 -23.04 34.70 7.95
N ALA A 97 -22.38 35.35 6.98
CA ALA A 97 -22.14 36.79 6.89
C ALA A 97 -21.23 37.43 7.96
N HIS A 98 -20.04 37.84 7.52
CA HIS A 98 -19.58 39.22 7.71
C HIS A 98 -18.46 39.56 6.71
N PRO A 99 -18.62 40.59 5.85
CA PRO A 99 -17.50 41.37 5.37
C PRO A 99 -17.16 42.45 6.42
N VAL A 100 -16.05 43.19 6.21
CA VAL A 100 -15.79 44.58 6.68
C VAL A 100 -14.61 44.76 7.68
N LEU A 101 -13.52 45.32 7.12
CA LEU A 101 -12.64 46.41 7.62
C LEU A 101 -11.51 46.13 8.63
N ASP A 102 -10.29 46.14 8.10
CA ASP A 102 -9.41 47.33 8.10
C ASP A 102 -9.66 48.34 9.25
N ARG A 103 -8.91 48.21 10.34
CA ARG A 103 -8.81 49.27 11.35
C ARG A 103 -7.45 49.30 12.03
N ALA A 104 -6.47 49.86 11.33
CA ALA A 104 -5.30 50.48 11.95
C ALA A 104 -5.78 51.50 13.00
N ARG A 105 -5.64 51.15 14.29
CA ARG A 105 -6.03 51.99 15.42
C ARG A 105 -4.77 52.47 16.11
N THR A 106 -4.51 53.75 15.95
CA THR A 106 -3.51 54.55 16.67
C THR A 106 -3.71 54.43 18.19
N LEU A 107 -2.74 53.89 18.92
CA LEU A 107 -2.72 53.87 20.38
C LEU A 107 -1.70 54.88 20.91
N SER A 108 -2.20 56.03 21.34
CA SER A 108 -1.54 56.90 22.32
C SER A 108 -2.21 56.63 23.68
N GLY A 109 -1.78 55.57 24.36
CA GLY A 109 -2.28 55.17 25.68
C GLY A 109 -1.44 55.78 26.80
N THR A 110 -2.12 56.26 27.85
CA THR A 110 -1.54 56.73 29.11
C THR A 110 -0.89 55.58 29.89
N PRO A 111 0.20 55.81 30.67
CA PRO A 111 1.00 54.76 31.29
C PRO A 111 0.26 53.84 32.27
N LEU A 112 -0.88 54.26 32.83
CA LEU A 112 -1.68 53.42 33.75
C LEU A 112 -2.57 52.38 33.07
N GLN A 113 -2.76 52.42 31.74
CA GLN A 113 -3.48 51.35 31.02
C GLN A 113 -2.55 50.23 30.55
N ARG A 114 -1.23 50.44 30.61
CA ARG A 114 -0.23 49.47 30.11
C ARG A 114 0.04 48.33 31.08
N GLU A 115 -0.22 48.53 32.37
CA GLU A 115 -0.03 47.48 33.38
C GLU A 115 -1.18 46.48 33.36
N VAL A 116 -2.43 46.94 33.20
CA VAL A 116 -3.60 46.04 33.12
C VAL A 116 -3.57 45.15 31.87
N ILE A 117 -3.12 45.69 30.73
CA ILE A 117 -3.00 44.90 29.48
C ILE A 117 -1.91 43.82 29.64
N ARG A 118 -0.86 44.08 30.43
CA ARG A 118 0.23 43.12 30.60
C ARG A 118 -0.16 41.94 31.49
N GLU A 119 -1.00 42.18 32.51
CA GLU A 119 -1.53 41.12 33.36
C GLU A 119 -2.55 40.25 32.60
N GLU A 120 -3.36 40.84 31.72
CA GLU A 120 -4.28 40.10 30.84
C GLU A 120 -3.52 39.28 29.76
N GLU A 121 -2.45 39.83 29.18
CA GLU A 121 -1.59 39.10 28.21
C GLU A 121 -0.82 37.92 28.86
N GLU A 122 -0.40 38.06 30.12
CA GLU A 122 0.32 36.98 30.85
C GLU A 122 -0.63 35.86 31.32
N GLU A 123 -1.90 36.16 31.61
CA GLU A 123 -2.92 35.12 31.86
C GLU A 123 -3.33 34.41 30.56
N GLU A 124 -3.46 35.11 29.42
CA GLU A 124 -3.74 34.49 28.11
C GLU A 124 -2.58 33.57 27.66
N GLU A 125 -1.32 34.00 27.74
CA GLU A 125 -0.17 33.15 27.36
C GLU A 125 -0.13 31.85 28.17
N LYS A 126 -0.53 31.89 29.44
CA LYS A 126 -0.49 30.73 30.33
C LYS A 126 -1.64 29.76 30.10
N GLU A 127 -2.81 30.25 29.71
CA GLU A 127 -3.92 29.39 29.27
C GLU A 127 -3.60 28.75 27.90
N GLU A 128 -2.94 29.46 26.99
CA GLU A 128 -2.51 28.91 25.68
C GLU A 128 -1.46 27.80 25.86
N GLU A 129 -0.47 27.98 26.76
CA GLU A 129 0.56 26.97 27.02
C GLU A 129 -0.04 25.66 27.60
N GLU A 130 -0.98 25.78 28.55
CA GLU A 130 -1.63 24.61 29.18
C GLU A 130 -2.60 23.88 28.22
N GLU A 131 -3.23 24.59 27.27
CA GLU A 131 -4.00 23.95 26.20
C GLU A 131 -3.10 23.22 25.19
N THR A 132 -1.93 23.79 24.85
CA THR A 132 -0.99 23.14 23.92
C THR A 132 -0.34 21.88 24.48
N GLU A 133 0.11 21.87 25.75
CA GLU A 133 0.69 20.68 26.37
C GLU A 133 -0.33 19.52 26.41
N LYS A 134 -1.61 19.85 26.60
CA LYS A 134 -2.67 18.84 26.67
C LYS A 134 -3.07 18.30 25.31
N GLU A 135 -3.03 19.10 24.24
CA GLU A 135 -3.23 18.61 22.88
C GLU A 135 -2.06 17.72 22.43
N GLU A 136 -0.82 18.06 22.78
CA GLU A 136 0.35 17.22 22.46
C GLU A 136 0.30 15.85 23.17
N GLU A 137 -0.06 15.81 24.46
CA GLU A 137 -0.19 14.54 25.21
C GLU A 137 -1.32 13.64 24.64
N GLU A 138 -2.43 14.22 24.18
CA GLU A 138 -3.55 13.48 23.57
C GLU A 138 -3.29 13.06 22.10
N GLU A 139 -2.32 13.69 21.40
CA GLU A 139 -1.84 13.22 20.10
C GLU A 139 -0.83 12.07 20.28
N GLU A 140 0.11 12.17 21.23
CA GLU A 140 1.08 11.10 21.51
C GLU A 140 0.39 9.79 21.96
N GLU A 141 -0.62 9.86 22.83
CA GLU A 141 -1.38 8.66 23.24
C GLU A 141 -2.09 7.97 22.06
N LYS A 142 -2.58 8.75 21.08
CA LYS A 142 -3.26 8.19 19.89
C LYS A 142 -2.30 7.58 18.89
N GLU A 143 -1.10 8.13 18.74
CA GLU A 143 -0.07 7.56 17.87
C GLU A 143 0.40 6.21 18.43
N VAL A 144 0.66 6.13 19.74
CA VAL A 144 1.06 4.87 20.40
C VAL A 144 -0.02 3.78 20.31
N GLU A 145 -1.30 4.11 20.54
CA GLU A 145 -2.39 3.12 20.38
C GLU A 145 -2.53 2.62 18.94
N GLN A 146 -2.20 3.46 17.94
CA GLN A 146 -2.34 3.10 16.53
C GLN A 146 -1.17 2.27 15.99
N GLU A 147 0.05 2.47 16.50
CA GLU A 147 1.21 1.64 16.14
C GLU A 147 1.10 0.23 16.75
N VAL A 148 0.79 0.12 18.04
CA VAL A 148 0.66 -1.19 18.72
C VAL A 148 -0.46 -2.04 18.09
N GLY A 149 -1.57 -1.41 17.69
CA GLY A 149 -2.67 -2.12 17.04
C GLY A 149 -2.36 -2.66 15.64
N LYS A 150 -1.40 -2.07 14.91
CA LYS A 150 -1.02 -2.55 13.57
C LYS A 150 -0.05 -3.71 13.64
N GLU A 151 0.91 -3.68 14.57
CA GLU A 151 1.87 -4.77 14.74
C GLU A 151 1.17 -6.06 15.19
N GLU A 152 0.23 -5.99 16.15
CA GLU A 152 -0.53 -7.18 16.59
C GLU A 152 -1.43 -7.74 15.47
N GLU A 153 -1.97 -6.91 14.58
CA GLU A 153 -2.81 -7.36 13.45
C GLU A 153 -1.98 -8.00 12.33
N GLU A 154 -0.76 -7.51 12.07
CA GLU A 154 0.14 -8.12 11.09
C GLU A 154 0.71 -9.45 11.59
N GLU A 155 1.10 -9.57 12.86
CA GLU A 155 1.56 -10.85 13.41
C GLU A 155 0.46 -11.92 13.34
N MET A 156 -0.78 -11.60 13.73
CA MET A 156 -1.89 -12.55 13.65
C MET A 156 -2.19 -13.00 12.21
N LYS A 157 -2.11 -12.09 11.23
CA LYS A 157 -2.33 -12.47 9.81
C LYS A 157 -1.22 -13.37 9.27
N LYS A 158 0.03 -13.12 9.68
CA LYS A 158 1.18 -13.94 9.24
C LYS A 158 1.13 -15.34 9.85
N GLU A 159 0.66 -15.49 11.08
CA GLU A 159 0.41 -16.81 11.68
C GLU A 159 -0.74 -17.54 10.97
N GLU A 160 -1.85 -16.85 10.66
CA GLU A 160 -3.00 -17.46 9.99
C GLU A 160 -2.69 -17.87 8.54
N GLU A 161 -1.94 -17.07 7.77
CA GLU A 161 -1.52 -17.45 6.41
C GLU A 161 -0.60 -18.68 6.42
N LYS A 162 0.32 -18.77 7.39
CA LYS A 162 1.23 -19.91 7.49
C LYS A 162 0.50 -21.21 7.86
N GLU A 163 -0.50 -21.16 8.74
CA GLU A 163 -1.32 -22.33 9.06
C GLU A 163 -2.15 -22.80 7.85
N VAL A 164 -2.68 -21.86 7.05
CA VAL A 164 -3.48 -22.21 5.87
C VAL A 164 -2.62 -22.81 4.75
N GLU A 165 -1.43 -22.27 4.49
CA GLU A 165 -0.52 -22.85 3.49
C GLU A 165 -0.07 -24.26 3.86
N GLU A 166 0.18 -24.53 5.15
CA GLU A 166 0.63 -25.86 5.60
C GLU A 166 -0.48 -26.92 5.57
N GLU A 167 -1.75 -26.55 5.75
CA GLU A 167 -2.88 -27.48 5.61
C GLU A 167 -3.25 -27.73 4.14
N VAL A 168 -3.27 -26.70 3.30
CA VAL A 168 -3.64 -26.85 1.87
C VAL A 168 -2.56 -27.61 1.09
N GLY A 169 -1.28 -27.37 1.38
CA GLY A 169 -0.18 -28.06 0.69
C GLY A 169 -0.20 -29.58 0.90
N LYS A 170 -0.53 -30.03 2.13
CA LYS A 170 -0.59 -31.47 2.45
C LYS A 170 -1.78 -32.17 1.81
N GLU A 171 -2.93 -31.50 1.67
CA GLU A 171 -4.09 -32.10 1.02
C GLU A 171 -3.92 -32.21 -0.51
N GLU A 172 -3.31 -31.22 -1.17
CA GLU A 172 -3.05 -31.29 -2.62
C GLU A 172 -1.98 -32.34 -2.97
N GLU A 173 -0.95 -32.50 -2.14
CA GLU A 173 0.11 -33.51 -2.36
C GLU A 173 -0.43 -34.94 -2.20
N GLU A 174 -1.25 -35.21 -1.17
CA GLU A 174 -1.91 -36.52 -0.99
C GLU A 174 -2.94 -36.84 -2.09
N GLU A 175 -3.65 -35.84 -2.66
CA GLU A 175 -4.54 -36.09 -3.80
C GLU A 175 -3.77 -36.39 -5.09
N MET A 176 -2.65 -35.71 -5.33
CA MET A 176 -1.85 -35.90 -6.56
C MET A 176 -1.14 -37.26 -6.57
N GLU A 177 -0.52 -37.67 -5.45
CA GLU A 177 0.10 -39.01 -5.34
C GLU A 177 -0.92 -40.13 -5.57
N LYS A 178 -2.17 -39.93 -5.15
CA LYS A 178 -3.21 -40.94 -5.31
C LYS A 178 -3.77 -40.99 -6.73
N GLU A 179 -3.84 -39.88 -7.44
CA GLU A 179 -4.19 -39.87 -8.87
C GLU A 179 -3.10 -40.56 -9.70
N GLU A 180 -1.82 -40.32 -9.42
CA GLU A 180 -0.70 -41.01 -10.10
C GLU A 180 -0.72 -42.52 -9.82
N GLU A 181 -0.94 -42.96 -8.58
CA GLU A 181 -1.01 -44.39 -8.24
C GLU A 181 -2.23 -45.10 -8.87
N GLU A 182 -3.32 -44.38 -9.16
CA GLU A 182 -4.47 -44.92 -9.90
C GLU A 182 -4.19 -44.98 -11.41
N GLU A 183 -3.52 -43.98 -11.98
CA GLU A 183 -3.18 -43.94 -13.42
C GLU A 183 -2.14 -45.01 -13.78
N GLU A 184 -1.12 -45.23 -12.95
CA GLU A 184 -0.14 -46.31 -13.14
C GLU A 184 -0.79 -47.71 -13.15
N LYS A 185 -1.73 -47.96 -12.23
CA LYS A 185 -2.46 -49.23 -12.19
C LYS A 185 -3.34 -49.44 -13.41
N GLU A 186 -3.98 -48.39 -13.94
CA GLU A 186 -4.78 -48.50 -15.17
C GLU A 186 -3.89 -48.80 -16.38
N VAL A 187 -2.71 -48.18 -16.48
CA VAL A 187 -1.75 -48.42 -17.56
C VAL A 187 -1.19 -49.86 -17.50
N GLU A 188 -0.80 -50.36 -16.33
CA GLU A 188 -0.36 -51.76 -16.18
C GLU A 188 -1.46 -52.77 -16.58
N GLU A 189 -2.73 -52.48 -16.26
CA GLU A 189 -3.84 -53.39 -16.55
C GLU A 189 -4.27 -53.39 -18.03
N GLU A 190 -4.00 -52.32 -18.78
CA GLU A 190 -4.23 -52.24 -20.24
C GLU A 190 -3.06 -52.82 -21.04
N VAL A 191 -1.81 -52.49 -20.69
CA VAL A 191 -0.61 -53.01 -21.39
C VAL A 191 -0.47 -54.52 -21.19
N GLY A 192 -0.70 -55.01 -19.97
CA GLY A 192 -0.62 -56.44 -19.68
C GLY A 192 -1.68 -57.31 -20.38
N LYS A 193 -2.78 -56.72 -20.86
CA LYS A 193 -3.82 -57.47 -21.59
C LYS A 193 -3.66 -57.45 -23.11
N GLU A 194 -3.12 -56.37 -23.67
CA GLU A 194 -2.91 -56.28 -25.12
C GLU A 194 -1.65 -57.04 -25.56
N GLU A 195 -0.60 -57.10 -24.73
CA GLU A 195 0.61 -57.88 -25.05
C GLU A 195 0.43 -59.40 -24.87
N GLU A 196 -0.39 -59.87 -23.92
CA GLU A 196 -0.65 -61.32 -23.78
C GLU A 196 -1.49 -61.88 -24.96
N GLU A 197 -2.42 -61.13 -25.54
CA GLU A 197 -3.26 -61.61 -26.66
C GLU A 197 -2.55 -61.56 -28.03
N GLU A 198 -1.68 -60.57 -28.29
CA GLU A 198 -0.95 -60.48 -29.57
C GLU A 198 0.29 -61.40 -29.62
N VAL A 199 0.93 -61.68 -28.48
CA VAL A 199 2.11 -62.57 -28.41
C VAL A 199 1.72 -64.05 -28.43
N GLU A 200 0.55 -64.45 -27.91
CA GLU A 200 0.08 -65.85 -28.01
C GLU A 200 -0.30 -66.26 -29.45
N GLU A 201 -0.78 -65.35 -30.31
CA GLU A 201 -1.13 -65.68 -31.71
C GLU A 201 0.09 -65.71 -32.66
N GLU A 202 1.15 -64.92 -32.43
CA GLU A 202 2.34 -64.92 -33.32
C GLU A 202 3.40 -65.97 -32.95
N VAL A 203 3.49 -66.41 -31.69
CA VAL A 203 4.51 -67.38 -31.21
C VAL A 203 4.16 -68.84 -31.56
N GLU A 204 2.91 -69.17 -31.89
CA GLU A 204 2.56 -70.53 -32.34
C GLU A 204 2.96 -70.83 -33.80
N GLU A 205 3.27 -69.83 -34.63
CA GLU A 205 3.52 -70.06 -36.07
C GLU A 205 4.99 -70.16 -36.48
N GLN A 206 5.95 -69.64 -35.69
CA GLN A 206 7.36 -69.65 -36.09
C GLN A 206 8.35 -69.89 -34.94
N MET A 207 8.92 -71.09 -34.94
CA MET A 207 10.26 -71.41 -34.42
C MET A 207 10.44 -71.59 -32.90
N GLY A 208 10.82 -72.83 -32.54
CA GLY A 208 11.95 -73.09 -31.64
C GLY A 208 12.04 -72.34 -30.32
N LYS A 209 11.27 -72.82 -29.33
CA LYS A 209 11.46 -72.54 -27.90
C LYS A 209 12.87 -72.90 -27.43
N GLU A 210 13.69 -71.91 -27.07
CA GLU A 210 14.68 -71.95 -25.97
C GLU A 210 15.62 -70.72 -25.92
N GLU A 211 15.67 -69.86 -26.96
CA GLU A 211 16.67 -68.77 -27.00
C GLU A 211 16.11 -67.35 -26.77
N VAL A 212 14.79 -67.13 -26.78
CA VAL A 212 14.19 -65.78 -26.65
C VAL A 212 13.87 -65.40 -25.20
N GLU A 213 13.53 -66.36 -24.33
CA GLU A 213 13.27 -66.08 -22.89
C GLU A 213 14.52 -65.60 -22.14
N LYS A 214 15.72 -65.80 -22.69
CA LYS A 214 16.97 -65.49 -22.01
C LYS A 214 17.53 -64.10 -22.32
N GLU A 215 17.10 -63.47 -23.41
CA GLU A 215 17.51 -62.11 -23.75
C GLU A 215 16.61 -61.08 -23.05
N GLY A 216 15.32 -61.38 -22.84
CA GLY A 216 14.40 -60.50 -22.09
C GLY A 216 14.71 -60.38 -20.59
N GLU A 217 15.04 -61.48 -19.90
CA GLU A 217 15.43 -61.43 -18.48
C GLU A 217 16.76 -60.69 -18.24
N GLU A 218 17.64 -60.60 -19.24
CA GLU A 218 18.89 -59.84 -19.10
C GLU A 218 18.66 -58.33 -19.35
N GLU A 219 17.70 -57.95 -20.18
CA GLU A 219 17.38 -56.54 -20.49
C GLU A 219 16.59 -55.87 -19.34
N GLU A 220 15.56 -56.53 -18.79
CA GLU A 220 14.80 -56.01 -17.63
C GLU A 220 15.70 -55.79 -16.42
N LYS A 221 16.68 -56.67 -16.21
CA LYS A 221 17.61 -56.57 -15.09
C LYS A 221 18.66 -55.47 -15.28
N GLU A 222 18.99 -55.10 -16.52
CA GLU A 222 19.86 -53.95 -16.80
C GLU A 222 19.11 -52.62 -16.60
N GLU A 223 17.82 -52.55 -16.97
CA GLU A 223 16.98 -51.36 -16.75
C GLU A 223 16.69 -51.12 -15.25
N GLU A 224 16.41 -52.17 -14.47
CA GLU A 224 16.18 -52.04 -13.02
C GLU A 224 17.46 -51.55 -12.29
N GLU A 225 18.65 -52.03 -12.69
CA GLU A 225 19.93 -51.56 -12.12
C GLU A 225 20.28 -50.12 -12.56
N GLU A 226 19.84 -49.65 -13.73
CA GLU A 226 20.05 -48.28 -14.18
C GLU A 226 19.14 -47.30 -13.42
N MET A 227 17.88 -47.67 -13.19
CA MET A 227 16.91 -46.87 -12.43
C MET A 227 17.29 -46.74 -10.95
N GLU A 228 17.67 -47.84 -10.27
CA GLU A 228 18.15 -47.78 -8.88
C GLU A 228 19.38 -46.86 -8.73
N LYS A 229 20.22 -46.80 -9.76
CA LYS A 229 21.42 -45.97 -9.77
C LYS A 229 21.11 -44.49 -10.02
N GLU A 230 20.10 -44.16 -10.82
CA GLU A 230 19.64 -42.79 -11.00
C GLU A 230 19.00 -42.24 -9.71
N GLU A 231 18.15 -43.02 -9.04
CA GLU A 231 17.56 -42.64 -7.74
C GLU A 231 18.65 -42.40 -6.67
N GLU A 232 19.67 -43.28 -6.59
CA GLU A 232 20.77 -43.10 -5.63
C GLU A 232 21.68 -41.90 -5.97
N GLU A 233 21.68 -41.41 -7.22
CA GLU A 233 22.37 -40.18 -7.61
C GLU A 233 21.53 -38.94 -7.26
N GLU A 234 20.22 -38.96 -7.48
CA GLU A 234 19.31 -37.87 -7.11
C GLU A 234 19.24 -37.64 -5.60
N GLU A 235 19.13 -38.69 -4.78
CA GLU A 235 19.13 -38.57 -3.32
C GLU A 235 20.41 -37.88 -2.80
N LYS A 236 21.57 -38.18 -3.42
CA LYS A 236 22.84 -37.53 -3.08
C LYS A 236 22.90 -36.07 -3.50
N GLU A 237 22.23 -35.69 -4.60
CA GLU A 237 22.15 -34.29 -5.01
C GLU A 237 21.27 -33.49 -4.05
N VAL A 238 20.14 -34.06 -3.61
CA VAL A 238 19.24 -33.44 -2.62
C VAL A 238 19.96 -33.23 -1.28
N GLU A 239 20.61 -34.26 -0.72
CA GLU A 239 21.35 -34.14 0.56
C GLU A 239 22.44 -33.05 0.49
N LYS A 240 23.08 -32.89 -0.67
CA LYS A 240 24.10 -31.87 -0.89
C LYS A 240 23.52 -30.46 -0.99
N VAL A 241 22.31 -30.29 -1.55
CA VAL A 241 21.62 -29.00 -1.61
C VAL A 241 21.15 -28.59 -0.21
N GLU A 242 20.59 -29.51 0.57
CA GLU A 242 20.21 -29.25 1.96
C GLU A 242 21.42 -28.84 2.82
N GLU A 243 22.56 -29.50 2.66
CA GLU A 243 23.80 -29.12 3.37
C GLU A 243 24.33 -27.74 2.95
N GLN A 244 24.06 -27.29 1.73
CA GLN A 244 24.41 -25.94 1.27
C GLN A 244 23.48 -24.88 1.84
N MET A 245 22.17 -25.09 1.77
CA MET A 245 21.18 -24.16 2.30
C MET A 245 21.34 -23.97 3.81
N GLY A 246 21.57 -25.06 4.56
CA GLY A 246 21.82 -24.97 6.01
C GLY A 246 23.10 -24.22 6.37
N LYS A 247 24.08 -24.12 5.47
CA LYS A 247 25.29 -23.30 5.70
C LYS A 247 25.03 -21.83 5.43
N GLU A 248 24.29 -21.49 4.38
CA GLU A 248 23.94 -20.10 4.06
C GLU A 248 23.06 -19.49 5.16
N GLU A 249 22.07 -20.22 5.68
CA GLU A 249 21.23 -19.75 6.79
C GLU A 249 22.02 -19.49 8.08
N VAL A 250 23.07 -20.28 8.35
CA VAL A 250 23.92 -20.08 9.53
C VAL A 250 24.86 -18.88 9.33
N GLU A 251 25.39 -18.66 8.12
CA GLU A 251 26.21 -17.48 7.81
C GLU A 251 25.40 -16.19 7.87
N GLU A 252 24.13 -16.21 7.43
CA GLU A 252 23.22 -15.06 7.52
C GLU A 252 22.92 -14.69 8.98
N LYS A 253 22.54 -15.67 9.82
CA LYS A 253 22.28 -15.44 11.26
C LYS A 253 23.49 -14.94 12.03
N VAL A 254 24.69 -15.43 11.70
CA VAL A 254 25.94 -14.94 12.34
C VAL A 254 26.25 -13.51 11.90
N GLY A 255 25.90 -13.13 10.67
CA GLY A 255 26.04 -11.76 10.17
C GLY A 255 25.14 -10.77 10.91
N GLU A 256 23.90 -11.14 11.18
CA GLU A 256 22.93 -10.32 11.93
C GLU A 256 23.37 -10.12 13.39
N GLU A 257 23.82 -11.18 14.08
CA GLU A 257 24.32 -11.07 15.47
C GLU A 257 25.61 -10.21 15.58
N GLU A 258 26.49 -10.23 14.57
CA GLU A 258 27.68 -9.36 14.54
C GLU A 258 27.34 -7.88 14.29
N GLU A 259 26.24 -7.57 13.60
CA GLU A 259 25.80 -6.20 13.37
C GLU A 259 25.12 -5.61 14.62
N GLU A 260 24.24 -6.37 15.27
CA GLU A 260 23.59 -5.96 16.54
C GLU A 260 24.63 -5.68 17.65
N THR A 261 25.62 -6.57 17.81
CA THR A 261 26.66 -6.39 18.84
C THR A 261 27.57 -5.18 18.57
N LYS A 262 27.70 -4.77 17.31
CA LYS A 262 28.48 -3.58 16.94
C LYS A 262 27.71 -2.28 17.19
N GLU A 263 26.39 -2.28 16.97
CA GLU A 263 25.54 -1.14 17.33
C GLU A 263 25.52 -0.90 18.84
N GLU A 264 25.43 -1.96 19.66
CA GLU A 264 25.52 -1.86 21.12
C GLU A 264 26.87 -1.28 21.60
N GLU A 265 28.00 -1.67 20.99
CA GLU A 265 29.33 -1.14 21.34
C GLU A 265 29.50 0.35 20.96
N GLU A 266 28.88 0.81 19.86
CA GLU A 266 28.92 2.22 19.45
C GLU A 266 28.03 3.09 20.35
N GLU A 267 26.89 2.57 20.84
CA GLU A 267 26.03 3.26 21.80
C GLU A 267 26.74 3.44 23.17
N GLU A 268 27.43 2.41 23.67
CA GLU A 268 28.12 2.47 24.97
C GLU A 268 29.32 3.44 24.96
N GLN A 269 29.98 3.63 23.80
CA GLN A 269 31.09 4.57 23.63
C GLN A 269 30.64 6.02 23.35
N GLY A 270 29.34 6.22 23.05
CA GLY A 270 28.76 7.50 22.65
C GLY A 270 28.33 8.42 23.79
N MET A 271 28.32 7.97 25.05
CA MET A 271 27.88 8.81 26.19
C MET A 271 28.98 9.79 26.65
N PRO A 272 28.84 11.11 26.44
CA PRO A 272 29.77 12.09 27.00
C PRO A 272 29.53 12.20 28.52
N GLY A 273 30.51 11.79 29.31
CA GLY A 273 30.50 11.96 30.76
C GLY A 273 30.44 13.45 31.15
N GLU A 274 29.42 13.82 31.91
CA GLU A 274 29.28 15.11 32.60
C GLU A 274 30.18 15.23 33.85
#